data_AF-A0A943RPX2-F1
#
_entry.id   AF-A0A943RPX2-F1
#
_cell.length_a   1.000
_cell.length_b   1.000
_cell.length_c   1.000
_cell.angle_alpha   90.00
_cell.angle_beta   90.00
_cell.angle_gamma   90.00
#
_symmetry.space_group_name_H-M   'P 1'
#
loop_
_entity.id
_entity.type
_entity.pdbx_description
1 polymer ?
#
loop_
_entity_poly.entity_id
_entity_poly.type
_entity_poly.pdbx_seq_one_letter_code
_entity_poly.pdbx_strand_id
1 'polypeptide(L)'
;MMNTLLDAIHRQQLEQYEDQEIYELDYRNPAVRDSEVLLINLAAEYLGLQKTVELALACHAKVVSLILWDPENFTSIPSGGHWPKAYRSISLEQAVVEFQARNMDLFYMRNPQDEDGNRLIRLDFRFLCA
;
A
#
# COMPACT_ATOMS: atom_id res chain seq x y z
N MET A 1 -1.73 18.18 -6.25
CA MET A 1 -0.92 17.42 -7.21
C MET A 1 -0.57 16.02 -6.69
N MET A 2 -0.21 15.83 -5.42
CA MET A 2 -0.10 14.49 -4.80
C MET A 2 -1.35 13.59 -4.98
N ASN A 3 -2.56 14.12 -4.76
CA ASN A 3 -3.78 13.36 -5.02
C ASN A 3 -3.84 12.87 -6.46
N THR A 4 -3.35 13.64 -7.43
CA THR A 4 -3.30 13.27 -8.84
C THR A 4 -2.33 12.11 -9.11
N LEU A 5 -1.19 12.08 -8.40
CA LEU A 5 -0.23 10.97 -8.49
C LEU A 5 -0.82 9.69 -7.89
N LEU A 6 -1.39 9.79 -6.68
CA LEU A 6 -2.05 8.66 -6.03
C LEU A 6 -3.22 8.14 -6.87
N ASP A 7 -4.08 9.03 -7.38
CA ASP A 7 -5.20 8.68 -8.26
C ASP A 7 -4.72 7.99 -9.55
N ALA A 8 -3.60 8.41 -10.12
CA ALA A 8 -3.04 7.79 -11.32
C ALA A 8 -2.52 6.37 -11.04
N ILE A 9 -1.85 6.16 -9.91
CA ILE A 9 -1.38 4.82 -9.52
C ILE A 9 -2.57 3.93 -9.17
N HIS A 10 -3.57 4.49 -8.47
CA HIS A 10 -4.79 3.77 -8.11
C HIS A 10 -5.55 3.29 -9.33
N ARG A 11 -5.73 4.14 -10.35
CA ARG A 11 -6.28 3.70 -11.65
C ARG A 11 -5.46 2.58 -12.29
N GLN A 12 -4.13 2.68 -12.28
CA GLN A 12 -3.27 1.62 -12.79
C GLN A 12 -3.41 0.30 -12.00
N GLN A 13 -3.65 0.35 -10.70
CA GLN A 13 -3.93 -0.86 -9.90
C GLN A 13 -5.28 -1.47 -10.32
N LEU A 14 -6.33 -0.66 -10.42
CA LEU A 14 -7.66 -1.12 -10.82
C LEU A 14 -7.65 -1.72 -12.24
N GLU A 15 -6.95 -1.09 -13.18
CA GLU A 15 -6.77 -1.61 -14.54
C GLU A 15 -5.98 -2.92 -14.56
N GLN A 16 -4.92 -3.05 -13.77
CA GLN A 16 -4.10 -4.26 -13.72
C GLN A 16 -4.84 -5.47 -13.13
N TYR A 17 -5.80 -5.23 -12.26
CA TYR A 17 -6.53 -6.25 -11.51
C TYR A 17 -8.03 -6.28 -11.84
N GLU A 18 -8.44 -5.72 -12.99
CA GLU A 18 -9.85 -5.49 -13.33
C GLU A 18 -10.74 -6.75 -13.29
N ASP A 19 -10.16 -7.92 -13.56
CA ASP A 19 -10.85 -9.22 -13.58
C ASP A 19 -10.90 -9.93 -12.22
N GLN A 20 -10.38 -9.33 -11.15
CA GLN A 20 -10.23 -9.96 -9.83
C GLN A 20 -11.11 -9.29 -8.76
N GLU A 21 -11.47 -10.03 -7.70
CA GLU A 21 -12.15 -9.41 -6.56
C GLU A 21 -11.19 -8.50 -5.79
N ILE A 22 -11.37 -7.19 -5.94
CA ILE A 22 -10.57 -6.15 -5.29
C ILE A 22 -11.22 -5.70 -3.99
N TYR A 23 -10.44 -5.67 -2.91
CA TYR A 23 -10.77 -4.95 -1.68
C TYR A 23 -9.77 -3.82 -1.44
N GLU A 24 -10.27 -2.61 -1.18
CA GLU A 24 -9.45 -1.46 -0.80
C GLU A 24 -9.50 -1.25 0.70
N LEU A 25 -8.33 -1.27 1.34
CA LEU A 25 -8.24 -1.12 2.79
C LEU A 25 -8.43 0.33 3.22
N ASP A 26 -9.51 0.61 3.95
CA ASP A 26 -9.72 1.89 4.61
C ASP A 26 -9.05 1.91 6.00
N TYR A 27 -8.00 2.72 6.17
CA TYR A 27 -7.32 2.88 7.45
C TYR A 27 -8.19 3.51 8.56
N ARG A 28 -9.29 4.19 8.19
CA ARG A 28 -10.22 4.79 9.17
C ARG A 28 -11.14 3.76 9.78
N ASN A 29 -11.44 2.69 9.03
CA ASN A 29 -12.27 1.58 9.47
C ASN A 29 -11.72 0.26 8.90
N PRO A 30 -10.58 -0.23 9.43
CA PRO A 30 -9.93 -1.43 8.89
C PRO A 30 -10.81 -2.65 9.16
N ALA A 31 -11.40 -3.19 8.10
CA ALA A 31 -12.21 -4.40 8.14
C ALA A 31 -11.47 -5.55 7.45
N VAL A 32 -11.78 -6.77 7.86
CA VAL A 32 -11.31 -7.97 7.16
C VAL A 32 -12.39 -8.37 6.17
N ARG A 33 -11.99 -8.51 4.90
CA ARG A 33 -12.87 -8.96 3.83
C ARG A 33 -12.07 -9.86 2.89
N ASP A 34 -12.61 -11.03 2.59
CA ASP A 34 -12.03 -11.93 1.60
C ASP A 34 -11.96 -11.21 0.24
N SER A 35 -10.81 -11.31 -0.42
CA SER A 35 -10.55 -10.69 -1.72
C SER A 35 -9.46 -11.47 -2.44
N GLU A 36 -9.39 -11.36 -3.76
CA GLU A 36 -8.24 -11.87 -4.51
C GLU A 36 -7.08 -10.88 -4.47
N VAL A 37 -7.41 -9.59 -4.50
CA VAL A 37 -6.44 -8.49 -4.49
C VAL A 37 -6.80 -7.50 -3.38
N LEU A 38 -5.84 -7.25 -2.49
CA LEU A 38 -5.95 -6.21 -1.47
C LEU A 38 -5.14 -4.98 -1.90
N LEU A 39 -5.80 -3.84 -2.06
CA LEU A 39 -5.15 -2.55 -2.29
C LEU A 39 -4.95 -1.81 -0.97
N ILE A 40 -3.72 -1.38 -0.72
CA ILE A 40 -3.32 -0.70 0.51
C ILE A 40 -2.67 0.63 0.12
N ASN A 41 -3.49 1.66 -0.02
CA ASN A 41 -3.07 2.95 -0.57
C ASN A 41 -2.76 3.93 0.56
N LEU A 42 -1.48 4.07 0.93
CA LEU A 42 -0.98 4.87 2.05
C LEU A 42 -1.54 4.49 3.44
N ALA A 43 -2.36 3.43 3.52
CA ALA A 43 -2.99 2.99 4.76
C ALA A 43 -1.98 2.41 5.75
N ALA A 44 -0.86 1.87 5.26
CA ALA A 44 0.15 1.23 6.09
C ALA A 44 0.88 2.23 7.01
N GLU A 45 1.05 3.47 6.56
CA GLU A 45 1.71 4.54 7.30
C GLU A 45 0.86 5.03 8.46
N TYR A 46 -0.46 4.84 8.39
CA TYR A 46 -1.41 5.15 9.45
C TYR A 46 -1.66 3.97 10.41
N LEU A 47 -1.69 2.74 9.88
CA LEU A 47 -1.98 1.52 10.66
C LEU A 47 -0.72 0.92 11.30
N GLY A 48 0.44 1.18 10.70
CA GLY A 48 1.71 0.51 11.00
C GLY A 48 1.85 -0.81 10.24
N LEU A 49 3.08 -1.07 9.79
CA LEU A 49 3.42 -2.22 8.93
C LEU A 49 2.95 -3.56 9.49
N GLN A 50 3.17 -3.82 10.79
CA GLN A 50 2.76 -5.06 11.42
C GLN A 50 1.24 -5.29 11.30
N LYS A 51 0.44 -4.25 11.58
CA LYS A 51 -1.02 -4.36 11.50
C LYS A 51 -1.50 -4.54 10.06
N THR A 52 -0.84 -3.87 9.11
CA THR A 52 -1.11 -4.01 7.68
C THR A 52 -0.89 -5.44 7.21
N VAL A 53 0.22 -6.07 7.60
CA VAL A 53 0.52 -7.46 7.25
C VAL A 53 -0.49 -8.43 7.87
N GLU A 54 -0.88 -8.22 9.14
CA GLU A 54 -1.94 -9.02 9.78
C GLU A 54 -3.26 -8.94 9.01
N LEU A 55 -3.68 -7.73 8.61
CA LEU A 55 -4.90 -7.53 7.84
C LEU A 55 -4.81 -8.17 6.44
N ALA A 56 -3.66 -8.05 5.78
CA ALA A 56 -3.43 -8.66 4.48
C ALA A 56 -3.59 -10.18 4.52
N LEU A 57 -3.01 -10.82 5.54
CA LEU A 57 -3.16 -12.26 5.76
C LEU A 57 -4.61 -12.64 6.08
N ALA A 58 -5.30 -11.85 6.91
CA ALA A 58 -6.69 -12.11 7.30
C ALA A 58 -7.68 -11.95 6.15
N CYS A 59 -7.37 -11.13 5.13
CA CYS A 59 -8.19 -10.95 3.93
C CYS A 59 -8.01 -12.09 2.90
N HIS A 60 -7.13 -13.07 3.18
CA HIS A 60 -6.80 -14.19 2.30
C HIS A 60 -6.44 -13.78 0.87
N ALA A 61 -5.91 -12.56 0.72
CA ALA A 61 -5.59 -11.99 -0.58
C ALA A 61 -4.46 -12.77 -1.25
N LYS A 62 -4.66 -13.14 -2.52
CA LYS A 62 -3.61 -13.75 -3.35
C LYS A 62 -2.54 -12.72 -3.72
N VAL A 63 -2.96 -11.47 -3.87
CA VAL A 63 -2.10 -10.35 -4.21
C VAL A 63 -2.35 -9.20 -3.23
N VAL A 64 -1.28 -8.57 -2.78
CA VAL A 64 -1.33 -7.32 -2.02
C VAL A 64 -0.61 -6.26 -2.82
N SER A 65 -1.32 -5.21 -3.24
CA SER A 65 -0.74 -4.04 -3.87
C SER A 65 -0.66 -2.90 -2.86
N LEU A 66 0.57 -2.60 -2.44
CA LEU A 66 0.90 -1.64 -1.40
C LEU A 66 1.47 -0.38 -2.02
N ILE A 67 0.90 0.77 -1.68
CA ILE A 67 1.48 2.08 -1.98
C ILE A 67 1.99 2.69 -0.68
N LEU A 68 3.28 3.02 -0.69
CA LEU A 68 3.97 3.72 0.40
C LEU A 68 4.39 5.12 -0.01
N TRP A 69 4.44 6.01 0.96
CA TRP A 69 5.12 7.29 0.90
C TRP A 69 6.64 7.09 0.91
N ASP A 70 7.34 7.66 -0.07
CA ASP A 70 8.80 7.65 -0.07
C ASP A 70 9.32 8.45 1.16
N PRO A 71 10.11 7.81 2.06
CA PRO A 71 10.70 8.50 3.20
C PRO A 71 11.59 9.68 2.84
N GLU A 72 12.10 9.73 1.61
CA GLU A 72 12.95 10.81 1.10
C GLU A 72 12.15 12.02 0.58
N ASN A 73 10.82 12.01 0.67
CA ASN A 73 10.04 13.21 0.37
C ASN A 73 10.31 14.31 1.38
N PHE A 74 10.46 15.54 0.89
CA PHE A 74 10.64 16.72 1.72
C PHE A 74 9.39 17.10 2.52
N THR A 75 8.23 16.63 2.07
CA THR A 75 6.92 16.94 2.64
C THR A 75 6.38 15.76 3.45
N SER A 76 5.49 16.09 4.38
CA SER A 76 4.71 15.11 5.11
C SER A 76 3.63 14.49 4.22
N ILE A 77 3.22 13.24 4.52
CA ILE A 77 2.04 12.64 3.90
C ILE A 77 0.86 13.61 4.07
N PRO A 78 0.15 14.00 2.99
CA PRO A 78 -0.96 14.94 3.10
C PRO A 78 -2.06 14.36 3.99
N SER A 79 -2.15 14.85 5.23
CA SER A 79 -3.21 14.46 6.16
C SER A 79 -4.51 15.13 5.71
N GLY A 80 -5.48 14.33 5.27
CA GLY A 80 -6.79 14.77 4.76
C GLY A 80 -7.75 15.41 5.79
N GLY A 81 -7.22 16.20 6.74
CA GLY A 81 -8.00 16.96 7.72
C GLY A 81 -8.06 16.33 9.11
N HIS A 82 -7.80 17.20 10.09
CA HIS A 82 -7.83 17.08 11.56
C HIS A 82 -6.92 16.05 12.24
N TRP A 83 -5.88 16.64 12.85
CA TRP A 83 -4.80 16.09 13.67
C TRP A 83 -3.74 15.31 12.88
N PRO A 84 -2.46 15.70 12.96
CA PRO A 84 -1.39 14.85 12.47
C PRO A 84 -1.36 13.63 13.40
N LYS A 85 -2.07 12.56 13.02
CA LYS A 85 -1.67 11.24 13.51
C LYS A 85 -0.20 11.11 13.17
N ALA A 86 0.60 10.63 14.12
CA ALA A 86 2.01 10.34 13.89
C ALA A 86 2.08 9.20 12.86
N TYR A 87 2.06 9.55 11.58
CA TYR A 87 2.35 8.62 10.52
C TYR A 87 3.84 8.33 10.59
N ARG A 88 4.22 7.08 10.35
CA ARG A 88 5.62 6.69 10.23
C ARG A 88 5.83 6.29 8.79
N SER A 89 6.76 6.95 8.11
CA SER A 89 7.19 6.49 6.80
C SER A 89 7.77 5.09 6.97
N ILE A 90 7.29 4.17 6.13
CA ILE A 90 7.76 2.79 6.09
C ILE A 90 8.81 2.74 4.98
N SER A 91 10.03 2.33 5.32
CA SER A 91 11.05 2.10 4.29
C SER A 91 10.67 0.91 3.41
N LEU A 92 11.10 0.95 2.15
CA LEU A 92 10.88 -0.13 1.20
C LEU A 92 11.43 -1.46 1.73
N GLU A 93 12.63 -1.43 2.30
CA GLU A 93 13.32 -2.62 2.80
C GLU A 93 12.54 -3.26 3.94
N GLN A 94 12.00 -2.46 4.86
CA GLN A 94 11.16 -2.96 5.95
C GLN A 94 9.89 -3.61 5.41
N ALA A 95 9.20 -2.96 4.46
CA ALA A 95 8.00 -3.53 3.86
C ALA A 95 8.29 -4.87 3.18
N VAL A 96 9.35 -4.94 2.36
CA VAL A 96 9.71 -6.16 1.64
C VAL A 96 10.05 -7.29 2.61
N VAL A 97 10.87 -7.03 3.64
CA VAL A 97 11.24 -8.05 4.63
C VAL A 97 10.01 -8.57 5.39
N GLU A 98 9.12 -7.70 5.84
CA GLU A 98 7.94 -8.12 6.61
C GLU A 98 6.92 -8.89 5.77
N PHE A 99 6.73 -8.56 4.50
CA PHE A 99 5.85 -9.33 3.62
C PHE A 99 6.46 -10.68 3.24
N GLN A 100 7.75 -10.71 2.88
CA GLN A 100 8.45 -11.96 2.52
C GLN A 100 8.54 -12.94 3.69
N ALA A 101 8.72 -12.45 4.91
CA ALA A 101 8.69 -13.30 6.11
C ALA A 101 7.35 -14.07 6.29
N ARG A 102 6.29 -13.69 5.55
CA ARG A 102 4.91 -14.18 5.65
C ARG A 102 4.49 -14.87 4.35
N ASN A 103 5.46 -15.38 3.59
CA ASN A 103 5.27 -16.07 2.31
C ASN A 103 4.60 -15.21 1.23
N MET A 104 4.83 -13.89 1.26
CA MET A 104 4.38 -12.98 0.22
C MET A 104 5.59 -12.41 -0.52
N ASP A 105 5.79 -12.84 -1.77
CA ASP A 105 6.94 -12.44 -2.57
C ASP A 105 6.65 -11.19 -3.40
N LEU A 106 7.59 -10.24 -3.36
CA LEU A 106 7.56 -9.06 -4.21
C LEU A 106 7.77 -9.48 -5.67
N PHE A 107 6.80 -9.18 -6.55
CA PHE A 107 6.92 -9.47 -7.99
C PHE A 107 6.85 -8.21 -8.86
N TYR A 108 6.43 -7.07 -8.29
CA TYR A 108 6.40 -5.80 -9.01
C TYR A 108 6.77 -4.65 -8.06
N MET A 109 7.54 -3.71 -8.58
CA MET A 109 7.93 -2.49 -7.87
C MET A 109 8.01 -1.32 -8.85
N ARG A 110 7.54 -0.14 -8.42
CA ARG A 110 7.71 1.12 -9.16
C ARG A 110 7.79 2.30 -8.19
N ASN A 111 8.63 3.28 -8.52
CA ASN A 111 8.80 4.50 -7.74
C ASN A 111 8.36 5.73 -8.56
N PRO A 112 7.05 5.94 -8.78
CA PRO A 112 6.57 7.09 -9.54
C PRO A 112 6.78 8.41 -8.79
N GLN A 113 6.99 9.48 -9.56
CA GLN A 113 7.25 10.83 -9.06
C GLN A 113 6.36 11.84 -9.80
N ASP A 114 5.85 12.85 -9.10
CA ASP A 114 5.13 13.98 -9.70
C ASP A 114 6.05 15.18 -10.02
N GLU A 115 5.48 16.19 -10.67
CA GLU A 115 6.22 17.41 -11.08
C GLU A 115 6.73 18.24 -9.88
N ASP A 116 6.09 18.10 -8.71
CA ASP A 116 6.51 18.74 -7.45
C ASP A 116 7.62 17.96 -6.75
N GLY A 117 8.05 16.83 -7.33
CA GLY A 117 9.11 15.98 -6.82
C GLY A 117 8.66 15.01 -5.74
N ASN A 118 7.37 14.93 -5.43
CA ASN A 118 6.86 13.96 -4.47
C ASN A 118 6.87 12.56 -5.09
N ARG A 119 7.27 11.58 -4.28
CA ARG A 119 7.48 10.20 -4.68
C ARG A 119 6.58 9.25 -3.91
N LEU A 120 6.02 8.30 -4.63
CA LEU A 120 5.34 7.15 -4.04
C LEU A 120 6.10 5.89 -4.44
N ILE A 121 5.94 4.85 -3.66
CA ILE A 121 6.54 3.53 -3.90
C ILE A 121 5.38 2.55 -4.00
N ARG A 122 5.19 1.96 -5.17
CA ARG A 122 4.25 0.86 -5.37
C ARG A 122 4.99 -0.45 -5.30
N LEU A 123 4.49 -1.37 -4.48
CA LEU A 123 4.98 -2.72 -4.30
C LEU A 123 3.80 -3.68 -4.46
N ASP A 124 3.89 -4.64 -5.37
CA ASP A 124 2.91 -5.73 -5.44
C ASP A 124 3.56 -7.04 -4.99
N PHE A 125 2.92 -7.66 -4.01
CA PHE A 125 3.30 -8.94 -3.43
C PHE A 125 2.31 -10.01 -3.83
N ARG A 126 2.79 -11.23 -4.03
CA ARG A 126 1.95 -12.40 -4.29
C ARG A 126 2.15 -13.43 -3.19
N PHE A 127 1.05 -13.95 -2.66
CA PHE A 127 1.09 -15.06 -1.72
C PHE A 127 1.60 -16.32 -2.42
N LEU A 128 2.64 -16.93 -1.85
CA LEU A 128 3.15 -18.22 -2.28
C LEU A 128 2.29 -19.29 -1.61
N CYS A 129 1.41 -19.94 -2.38
CA CYS A 129 0.80 -21.18 -1.90
C CYS A 129 1.91 -22.21 -1.66
N ALA A 130 1.96 -22.76 -0.44
CA ALA A 130 2.65 -24.01 -0.17
C ALA A 130 1.80 -25.20 -0.64
#